data_AF-A0A3D8IJV4-F1
#
_entry.id   AF-A0A3D8IJV4-F1
#
_cell.length_a   1.000
_cell.length_b   1.000
_cell.length_c   1.000
_cell.angle_alpha   90.00
_cell.angle_beta   90.00
_cell.angle_gamma   90.00
#
_symmetry.space_group_name_H-M   'P 1'
#
loop_
_entity.id
_entity.type
_entity.pdbx_description
1 polymer ?
#
loop_
_entity_poly.entity_id
_entity_poly.type
_entity_poly.pdbx_seq_one_letter_code
_entity_poly.pdbx_strand_id
1 'polypeptide(L)'
;MSYQPREIPMSNKILYGSAILFACIIVLSNYLVGFRILDTHITYGALSYPFSFLIMDILSEKFNRKDVMRALRIGLLLTFLPSLFIATTPTIAIASVSAFFISQFLDVVVFYRLKQKYPSFWWLRNGVSAGIAQLVDTFIFFHVAFFFTMPYYDVFMLFISDYGIKLLVNLLDIPVFYLIAIKTYKKFQFFSK
;
A
#
# COMPACT_ATOMS: atom_id res chain seq x y z
N MET A 1 16.75 19.02 -16.11
CA MET A 1 15.43 18.57 -16.63
C MET A 1 14.56 18.21 -15.44
N SER A 2 13.62 19.08 -15.06
CA SER A 2 12.61 18.77 -14.04
C SER A 2 11.78 17.59 -14.53
N TYR A 3 11.85 16.47 -13.83
CA TYR A 3 11.06 15.28 -14.13
C TYR A 3 9.57 15.64 -14.02
N GLN A 4 8.87 15.70 -15.16
CA GLN A 4 7.43 15.85 -15.23
C GLN A 4 6.84 14.54 -15.79
N PRO A 5 6.35 13.64 -14.92
CA PRO A 5 5.78 12.38 -15.36
C PRO A 5 4.50 12.66 -16.16
N ARG A 6 4.46 12.25 -17.44
CA ARG A 6 3.22 12.23 -18.22
C ARG A 6 2.29 11.17 -17.64
N GLU A 7 1.06 11.55 -17.30
CA GLU A 7 0.01 10.61 -16.91
C GLU A 7 -0.52 9.89 -18.16
N ILE A 8 -0.16 8.63 -18.33
CA ILE A 8 -0.59 7.82 -19.47
C ILE A 8 -1.90 7.10 -19.08
N PRO A 9 -2.88 6.97 -19.98
CA PRO A 9 -4.02 6.08 -19.75
C PRO A 9 -3.57 4.63 -19.59
N MET A 10 -4.22 3.91 -18.68
CA MET A 10 -3.88 2.51 -18.40
C MET A 10 -4.63 1.58 -19.35
N SER A 11 -3.91 0.67 -20.03
CA SER A 11 -4.53 -0.36 -20.86
C SER A 11 -5.31 -1.35 -20.01
N ASN A 12 -6.42 -1.90 -20.51
CA ASN A 12 -7.24 -2.89 -19.81
C ASN A 12 -6.41 -4.08 -19.29
N LYS A 13 -5.42 -4.56 -20.07
CA LYS A 13 -4.54 -5.66 -19.65
C LYS A 13 -3.74 -5.31 -18.41
N ILE A 14 -3.17 -4.11 -18.38
CA ILE A 14 -2.41 -3.60 -17.23
C ILE A 14 -3.34 -3.38 -16.05
N LEU A 15 -4.53 -2.83 -16.29
CA LEU A 15 -5.51 -2.54 -15.25
C LEU A 15 -5.93 -3.79 -14.48
N TYR A 16 -6.38 -4.83 -15.19
CA TYR A 16 -6.78 -6.08 -14.55
C TYR A 16 -5.57 -6.82 -13.98
N GLY A 17 -4.43 -6.83 -14.67
CA GLY A 17 -3.20 -7.44 -14.18
C GLY A 17 -2.72 -6.82 -12.87
N SER A 18 -2.73 -5.49 -12.76
CA SER A 18 -2.37 -4.78 -11.54
C SER A 18 -3.38 -5.01 -10.41
N ALA A 19 -4.68 -5.07 -10.72
CA ALA A 19 -5.71 -5.33 -9.74
C ALA A 19 -5.59 -6.74 -9.14
N ILE A 20 -5.28 -7.74 -9.97
CA ILE A 20 -5.05 -9.13 -9.52
C ILE A 20 -3.78 -9.21 -8.67
N LEU A 21 -2.66 -8.64 -9.14
CA LEU A 21 -1.40 -8.63 -8.39
C LEU A 21 -1.59 -8.00 -7.01
N PHE A 22 -2.24 -6.83 -6.99
CA PHE A 22 -2.58 -6.12 -5.77
C PHE A 22 -3.44 -6.99 -4.84
N ALA A 23 -4.48 -7.64 -5.37
CA ALA A 23 -5.31 -8.55 -4.60
C ALA A 23 -4.53 -9.74 -4.02
N CYS A 24 -3.65 -10.36 -4.79
CA CYS A 24 -2.81 -11.45 -4.33
C CYS A 24 -1.90 -11.03 -3.17
N ILE A 25 -1.28 -9.84 -3.24
CA ILE A 25 -0.42 -9.31 -2.17
C ILE A 25 -1.22 -9.15 -0.89
N ILE A 26 -2.43 -8.60 -0.95
CA ILE A 26 -3.23 -8.33 0.25
C ILE A 26 -3.76 -9.63 0.86
N VAL A 27 -4.26 -10.54 0.02
CA VAL A 27 -4.75 -11.84 0.47
C VAL A 27 -3.62 -12.63 1.14
N LEU A 28 -2.42 -12.60 0.55
CA LEU A 28 -1.23 -13.20 1.14
C LEU A 28 -0.85 -12.50 2.45
N SER A 29 -0.90 -11.17 2.50
CA SER A 29 -0.58 -10.40 3.71
C SER A 29 -1.55 -10.74 4.84
N ASN A 30 -2.85 -10.83 4.56
CA ASN A 30 -3.89 -11.24 5.51
C ASN A 30 -3.65 -12.66 6.05
N TYR A 31 -3.22 -13.59 5.19
CA TYR A 31 -2.82 -14.93 5.64
C TYR A 31 -1.57 -14.88 6.54
N LEU A 32 -0.57 -14.10 6.14
CA LEU A 32 0.70 -13.94 6.84
C LEU A 32 0.59 -13.20 8.19
N VAL A 33 -0.45 -12.40 8.40
CA VAL A 33 -0.75 -11.77 9.71
C VAL A 33 -0.92 -12.83 10.81
N GLY A 34 -1.42 -14.02 10.48
CA GLY A 34 -1.57 -15.11 11.43
C GLY A 34 -0.25 -15.66 11.98
N PHE A 35 0.88 -15.39 11.30
CA PHE A 35 2.18 -15.95 11.64
C PHE A 35 3.09 -14.87 12.25
N ARG A 36 3.55 -15.13 13.47
CA ARG A 36 4.52 -14.28 14.17
C ARG A 36 5.94 -14.61 13.77
N ILE A 37 6.79 -13.59 13.77
CA ILE A 37 8.23 -13.75 13.52
C ILE A 37 8.89 -14.04 14.86
N LEU A 38 9.33 -15.29 15.05
CA LEU A 38 9.95 -15.75 16.30
C LEU A 38 9.03 -15.46 17.51
N ASP A 39 9.62 -15.03 18.64
CA ASP A 39 8.90 -14.63 19.87
C ASP A 39 8.52 -13.14 19.89
N THR A 40 8.56 -12.45 18.74
CA THR A 40 8.23 -11.03 18.66
C THR A 40 6.73 -10.81 18.45
N HIS A 41 6.25 -9.62 18.77
CA HIS A 41 4.88 -9.17 18.46
C HIS A 41 4.66 -8.84 16.98
N ILE A 42 5.67 -9.05 16.13
CA ILE A 42 5.68 -8.68 14.71
C ILE A 42 5.15 -9.86 13.88
N THR A 43 4.30 -9.56 12.91
CA THR A 43 3.74 -10.57 12.00
C THR A 43 4.41 -10.52 10.64
N TYR A 44 4.42 -11.65 9.91
CA TYR A 44 4.83 -11.65 8.49
C TYR A 44 3.91 -10.78 7.62
N GLY A 45 2.67 -10.56 8.07
CA GLY A 45 1.76 -9.58 7.49
C GLY A 45 2.34 -8.16 7.49
N ALA A 46 2.90 -7.73 8.61
CA ALA A 46 3.50 -6.40 8.76
C ALA A 46 4.61 -6.11 7.74
N LEU A 47 5.37 -7.14 7.36
CA LEU A 47 6.41 -7.05 6.32
C LEU A 47 5.86 -7.09 4.89
N SER A 48 4.72 -7.74 4.68
CA SER A 48 4.15 -7.94 3.35
C SER A 48 3.21 -6.80 2.90
N TYR A 49 2.50 -6.15 3.83
CA TYR A 49 1.62 -5.02 3.51
C TYR A 49 2.30 -3.83 2.83
N PRO A 50 3.51 -3.38 3.22
CA PRO A 50 4.20 -2.27 2.57
C PRO A 50 4.34 -2.43 1.05
N PHE A 51 4.51 -3.67 0.56
CA PHE A 51 4.58 -3.94 -0.87
C PHE A 51 3.30 -3.56 -1.63
N SER A 52 2.13 -3.61 -0.99
CA SER A 52 0.88 -3.17 -1.62
C SER A 52 0.88 -1.66 -1.89
N PHE A 53 1.44 -0.87 -0.97
CA PHE A 53 1.64 0.58 -1.14
C PHE A 53 2.69 0.88 -2.20
N LEU A 54 3.80 0.14 -2.22
CA LEU A 54 4.82 0.28 -3.27
C LEU A 54 4.23 0.06 -4.67
N ILE A 55 3.39 -0.96 -4.86
CA ILE A 55 2.71 -1.19 -6.14
C ILE A 55 1.79 -0.02 -6.48
N MET A 56 1.01 0.48 -5.51
CA MET A 56 0.11 1.61 -5.70
C MET A 56 0.85 2.88 -6.10
N ASP A 57 1.98 3.17 -5.46
CA ASP A 57 2.84 4.31 -5.79
C ASP A 57 3.44 4.18 -7.19
N ILE A 58 3.91 2.99 -7.59
CA ILE A 58 4.41 2.73 -8.94
C ILE A 58 3.33 2.97 -10.00
N LEU A 59 2.10 2.54 -9.74
CA LEU A 59 0.96 2.78 -10.65
C LEU A 59 0.61 4.26 -10.69
N SER A 60 0.55 4.92 -9.54
CA SER A 60 0.27 6.36 -9.41
C SER A 60 1.34 7.22 -10.09
N GLU A 61 2.56 6.73 -10.17
CA GLU A 61 3.64 7.38 -10.88
C GLU A 61 3.43 7.33 -12.40
N LYS A 62 3.06 6.17 -12.93
CA LYS A 62 3.02 5.88 -14.38
C LYS A 62 1.71 6.26 -15.06
N PHE A 63 0.60 6.16 -14.34
CA PHE A 63 -0.74 6.27 -14.93
C PHE A 63 -1.51 7.47 -14.41
N ASN A 64 -2.66 7.74 -15.03
CA ASN A 64 -3.58 8.78 -14.57
C ASN A 64 -4.36 8.34 -13.32
N ARG A 65 -4.79 9.32 -12.52
CA ARG A 65 -5.48 9.06 -11.25
C ARG A 65 -6.77 8.25 -11.41
N LYS A 66 -7.50 8.44 -12.51
CA LYS A 66 -8.80 7.79 -12.74
C LYS A 66 -8.63 6.28 -12.92
N ASP A 67 -7.64 5.86 -13.70
CA ASP A 67 -7.38 4.46 -13.99
C ASP A 67 -6.77 3.75 -12.79
N VAL A 68 -5.87 4.41 -12.04
CA VAL A 68 -5.32 3.88 -10.78
C VAL A 68 -6.42 3.65 -9.75
N MET A 69 -7.32 4.64 -9.57
CA MET A 69 -8.48 4.49 -8.69
C MET A 69 -9.42 3.36 -9.14
N ARG A 70 -9.56 3.14 -10.45
CA ARG A 70 -10.37 2.03 -10.99
C ARG A 70 -9.69 0.69 -10.68
N ALA A 71 -8.38 0.56 -10.88
CA ALA A 71 -7.64 -0.66 -10.54
C ALA A 71 -7.69 -0.94 -9.03
N LEU A 72 -7.52 0.08 -8.18
CA LEU A 72 -7.67 -0.04 -6.73
C LEU A 72 -9.06 -0.58 -6.37
N ARG A 73 -10.14 0.00 -6.90
CA ARG A 73 -11.51 -0.47 -6.62
C ARG A 73 -11.74 -1.92 -7.04
N ILE A 74 -11.25 -2.31 -8.21
CA ILE A 74 -11.37 -3.70 -8.68
C ILE A 74 -10.54 -4.64 -7.80
N GLY A 75 -9.30 -4.27 -7.48
CA GLY A 75 -8.42 -5.03 -6.59
C GLY A 75 -9.04 -5.21 -5.20
N LEU A 76 -9.65 -4.17 -4.64
CA LEU A 76 -10.40 -4.21 -3.39
C LEU A 76 -11.57 -5.20 -3.45
N LEU A 77 -12.37 -5.16 -4.52
CA LEU A 77 -13.48 -6.09 -4.71
C LEU A 77 -13.00 -7.55 -4.82
N LEU A 78 -11.91 -7.78 -5.56
CA LEU A 78 -11.29 -9.11 -5.70
C LEU A 78 -10.73 -9.63 -4.38
N THR A 79 -10.23 -8.73 -3.53
CA THR A 79 -9.63 -9.05 -2.23
C THR A 79 -10.67 -9.32 -1.15
N PHE A 80 -11.84 -8.69 -1.24
CA PHE A 80 -12.86 -8.70 -0.19
C PHE A 80 -13.32 -10.12 0.19
N LEU A 81 -13.73 -10.92 -0.79
CA LEU A 81 -14.23 -12.28 -0.52
C LEU A 81 -13.14 -13.21 0.04
N PRO A 82 -11.96 -13.38 -0.59
CA PRO A 82 -10.93 -14.27 -0.05
C PRO A 82 -10.45 -13.85 1.34
N SER A 83 -10.36 -12.55 1.61
CA SER A 83 -9.91 -12.04 2.90
C SER A 83 -10.89 -12.37 4.04
N LEU A 84 -12.19 -12.40 3.75
CA LEU A 84 -13.22 -12.82 4.72
C LEU A 84 -13.07 -14.30 5.12
N PHE A 85 -12.67 -15.18 4.19
CA PHE A 85 -12.49 -16.61 4.48
C PHE A 85 -11.16 -16.93 5.16
N ILE A 86 -10.13 -16.11 4.94
CA ILE A 86 -8.77 -16.34 5.46
C ILE A 86 -8.57 -15.71 6.84
N ALA A 87 -9.27 -14.62 7.14
CA ALA A 87 -9.13 -13.94 8.42
C ALA A 87 -9.47 -14.88 9.59
N THR A 88 -8.59 -14.90 10.59
CA THR A 88 -8.71 -15.75 11.78
C THR A 88 -9.95 -15.44 12.62
N THR A 89 -10.44 -14.20 12.57
CA THR A 89 -11.70 -13.80 13.22
C THR A 89 -12.46 -12.78 12.36
N PRO A 90 -13.80 -12.73 12.45
CA PRO A 90 -14.61 -11.74 11.73
C PRO A 90 -14.24 -10.29 12.05
N THR A 91 -13.80 -10.01 13.29
CA THR A 91 -13.38 -8.67 13.73
C THR A 91 -12.08 -8.25 13.05
N ILE A 92 -11.09 -9.14 12.97
CA ILE A 92 -9.85 -8.89 12.23
C ILE A 92 -10.17 -8.69 10.74
N ALA A 93 -11.08 -9.47 10.16
CA ALA A 93 -11.48 -9.30 8.76
C ALA A 93 -12.05 -7.90 8.48
N ILE A 94 -12.99 -7.44 9.32
CA ILE A 94 -13.63 -6.13 9.21
C ILE A 94 -12.61 -5.02 9.43
N ALA A 95 -11.74 -5.15 10.44
CA ALA A 95 -10.66 -4.21 10.72
C ALA A 95 -9.70 -4.08 9.53
N SER A 96 -9.20 -5.21 9.00
CA SER A 96 -8.30 -5.23 7.85
C SER A 96 -8.93 -4.58 6.62
N VAL A 97 -10.15 -4.98 6.26
CA VAL A 97 -10.80 -4.46 5.05
C VAL A 97 -11.08 -2.96 5.17
N SER A 98 -11.56 -2.49 6.32
CA SER A 98 -11.88 -1.08 6.53
C SER A 98 -10.62 -0.20 6.58
N ALA A 99 -9.61 -0.61 7.34
CA ALA A 99 -8.31 0.05 7.40
C ALA A 99 -7.70 0.17 6.00
N PHE A 100 -7.69 -0.94 5.28
CA PHE A 100 -7.11 -1.03 3.95
C PHE A 100 -7.83 -0.17 2.91
N PHE A 101 -9.16 -0.18 2.91
CA PHE A 101 -9.94 0.64 1.99
C PHE A 101 -9.64 2.13 2.16
N ILE A 102 -9.55 2.59 3.41
CA ILE A 102 -9.31 3.99 3.75
C ILE A 102 -7.85 4.36 3.46
N SER A 103 -6.89 3.53 3.87
CA SER A 103 -5.46 3.78 3.74
C SER A 103 -5.03 3.84 2.27
N GLN A 104 -5.44 2.88 1.45
CA GLN A 104 -5.09 2.85 0.03
C GLN A 104 -5.70 4.00 -0.76
N PHE A 105 -6.93 4.39 -0.44
CA PHE A 105 -7.53 5.56 -1.07
C PHE A 105 -6.79 6.84 -0.68
N LEU A 106 -6.41 6.96 0.59
CA LEU A 106 -5.62 8.08 1.11
C LEU A 106 -4.25 8.15 0.43
N ASP A 107 -3.57 7.02 0.29
CA ASP A 107 -2.27 6.90 -0.39
C ASP A 107 -2.31 7.52 -1.78
N VAL A 108 -3.20 7.03 -2.66
CA VAL A 108 -3.35 7.54 -4.02
C VAL A 108 -3.65 9.03 -4.02
N VAL A 109 -4.55 9.50 -3.15
CA VAL A 109 -4.91 10.92 -3.07
C VAL A 109 -3.72 11.78 -2.65
N VAL A 110 -2.97 11.37 -1.64
CA VAL A 110 -1.78 12.08 -1.15
C VAL A 110 -0.69 12.05 -2.21
N PHE A 111 -0.46 10.92 -2.87
CA PHE A 111 0.53 10.76 -3.92
C PHE A 111 0.29 11.74 -5.07
N TYR A 112 -0.92 11.78 -5.64
CA TYR A 112 -1.23 12.71 -6.74
C TYR A 112 -1.17 14.18 -6.30
N ARG A 113 -1.53 14.50 -5.05
CA ARG A 113 -1.37 15.86 -4.50
C ARG A 113 0.11 16.25 -4.38
N LEU A 114 0.96 15.37 -3.87
CA LEU A 114 2.40 15.60 -3.77
C LEU A 114 3.06 15.67 -5.15
N LYS A 115 2.61 14.84 -6.09
CA LYS A 115 3.05 14.84 -7.49
C LYS A 115 2.78 16.19 -8.18
N GLN A 116 1.63 16.80 -7.92
CA GLN A 116 1.26 18.12 -8.46
C GLN A 116 2.01 19.27 -7.75
N LYS A 117 2.13 19.21 -6.41
CA LYS A 117 2.75 20.28 -5.62
C LYS A 117 4.28 20.28 -5.69
N TYR A 118 4.90 19.11 -5.73
CA TYR A 118 6.35 18.93 -5.72
C TYR A 118 6.84 17.97 -6.83
N PRO A 119 6.73 18.33 -8.12
CA PRO A 119 7.02 17.41 -9.23
C PRO A 119 8.46 16.88 -9.24
N SER A 120 9.41 17.68 -8.76
CA SER A 120 10.84 17.35 -8.77
C SER A 120 11.26 16.35 -7.68
N PHE A 121 10.48 16.18 -6.61
CA PHE A 121 10.84 15.38 -5.44
C PHE A 121 10.13 14.03 -5.46
N TRP A 122 10.67 13.11 -6.24
CA TRP A 122 10.06 11.80 -6.47
C TRP A 122 10.05 10.87 -5.24
N TRP A 123 11.04 11.01 -4.36
CA TRP A 123 11.12 10.22 -3.13
C TRP A 123 10.09 10.70 -2.10
N LEU A 124 9.77 12.00 -2.11
CA LEU A 124 8.83 12.61 -1.17
C LEU A 124 7.42 12.08 -1.41
N ARG A 125 6.98 12.00 -2.68
CA ARG A 125 5.64 11.46 -2.99
C ARG A 125 5.46 10.02 -2.54
N ASN A 126 6.41 9.12 -2.83
CA ASN A 126 6.36 7.71 -2.42
C ASN A 126 6.47 7.56 -0.89
N GLY A 127 7.53 8.13 -0.29
CA GLY A 127 7.77 7.95 1.14
C GLY A 127 6.66 8.56 2.01
N VAL A 128 6.17 9.75 1.66
CA VAL A 128 5.16 10.46 2.46
C VAL A 128 3.75 9.93 2.21
N SER A 129 3.37 9.56 0.97
CA SER A 129 2.05 8.97 0.73
C SER A 129 1.92 7.64 1.47
N ALA A 130 2.86 6.73 1.25
CA ALA A 130 2.87 5.42 1.88
C ALA A 130 3.00 5.53 3.40
N GLY A 131 3.84 6.44 3.91
CA GLY A 131 4.02 6.65 5.34
C GLY A 131 2.75 7.17 6.05
N ILE A 132 2.02 8.10 5.44
CA ILE A 132 0.75 8.62 5.98
C ILE A 132 -0.34 7.55 5.86
N ALA A 133 -0.41 6.85 4.73
CA ALA A 133 -1.41 5.82 4.51
C ALA A 133 -1.24 4.64 5.46
N GLN A 134 -0.01 4.15 5.64
CA GLN A 134 0.31 3.08 6.59
C GLN A 134 0.04 3.47 8.05
N LEU A 135 0.20 4.75 8.41
CA LEU A 135 -0.16 5.25 9.73
C LEU A 135 -1.67 5.14 9.98
N VAL A 136 -2.47 5.58 9.01
CA VAL A 136 -3.93 5.51 9.09
C VAL A 136 -4.39 4.05 9.07
N ASP A 137 -3.76 3.20 8.25
CA ASP A 137 -4.01 1.76 8.19
C ASP A 137 -3.83 1.10 9.55
N THR A 138 -2.65 1.25 10.15
CA THR A 138 -2.33 0.66 11.44
C THR A 138 -3.19 1.21 12.56
N PHE A 139 -3.46 2.52 12.54
CA PHE A 139 -4.35 3.13 13.52
C PHE A 139 -5.74 2.49 13.48
N ILE A 140 -6.37 2.43 12.30
CA ILE A 140 -7.71 1.85 12.16
C ILE A 140 -7.68 0.34 12.49
N PHE A 141 -6.69 -0.39 11.97
CA PHE A 141 -6.59 -1.83 12.18
C PHE A 141 -6.53 -2.18 13.67
N PHE A 142 -5.57 -1.62 14.43
CA PHE A 142 -5.40 -1.98 15.83
C PHE A 142 -6.56 -1.49 16.71
N HIS A 143 -7.11 -0.31 16.44
CA HIS A 143 -8.24 0.20 17.23
C HIS A 143 -9.54 -0.53 16.95
N VAL A 144 -9.76 -1.06 15.74
CA VAL A 144 -10.98 -1.82 15.40
C VAL A 144 -10.82 -3.31 15.75
N ALA A 145 -9.66 -3.91 15.48
CA ALA A 145 -9.43 -5.33 15.74
C ALA A 145 -9.40 -5.67 17.23
N PHE A 146 -8.88 -4.76 18.07
CA PHE A 146 -8.65 -5.02 19.49
C PHE A 146 -9.52 -4.21 20.46
N PHE A 147 -10.54 -3.51 19.96
CA PHE A 147 -11.36 -2.58 20.75
C PHE A 147 -11.93 -3.18 22.06
N PHE A 148 -12.26 -4.48 22.06
CA PHE A 148 -12.85 -5.18 23.21
C PHE A 148 -12.00 -6.34 23.75
N THR A 149 -10.80 -6.57 23.22
CA THR A 149 -10.02 -7.77 23.53
C THR A 149 -8.78 -7.52 24.37
N MET A 150 -8.23 -6.31 24.34
CA MET A 150 -6.98 -5.97 25.04
C MET A 150 -7.02 -4.58 25.70
N PRO A 151 -6.23 -4.35 26.76
CA PRO A 151 -6.03 -3.02 27.33
C PRO A 151 -5.47 -2.03 26.29
N TYR A 152 -5.89 -0.77 26.37
CA TYR A 152 -5.48 0.28 25.41
C TYR A 152 -3.96 0.44 25.32
N TYR A 153 -3.24 0.30 26.44
CA TYR A 153 -1.78 0.40 26.48
C TYR A 153 -1.10 -0.64 25.60
N ASP A 154 -1.56 -1.90 25.65
CA ASP A 154 -0.99 -2.99 24.85
C ASP A 154 -1.29 -2.79 23.36
N VAL A 155 -2.51 -2.36 23.03
CA VAL A 155 -2.91 -2.02 21.66
C VAL A 155 -2.05 -0.88 21.10
N PHE A 156 -1.77 0.13 21.91
CA PHE A 156 -0.94 1.27 21.52
C PHE A 156 0.53 0.86 21.31
N MET A 157 1.07 -0.02 22.15
CA MET A 157 2.43 -0.56 21.98
C MET A 157 2.55 -1.42 20.71
N LEU A 158 1.55 -2.24 20.42
CA LEU A 158 1.48 -3.01 19.18
C LEU A 158 1.43 -2.09 17.95
N PHE A 159 0.58 -1.05 18.01
CA PHE A 159 0.47 -0.04 16.96
C PHE A 159 1.82 0.64 16.66
N ILE A 160 2.52 1.14 17.69
CA ILE A 160 3.83 1.81 17.49
C ILE A 160 4.84 0.84 16.90
N SER A 161 4.90 -0.38 17.41
CA SER A 161 5.86 -1.39 16.97
C SER A 161 5.63 -1.80 15.51
N ASP A 162 4.38 -2.05 15.13
CA ASP A 162 3.99 -2.41 13.76
C ASP A 162 4.25 -1.25 12.78
N TYR A 163 3.84 -0.04 13.17
CA TYR A 163 4.04 1.15 12.34
C TYR A 163 5.53 1.47 12.15
N GLY A 164 6.34 1.33 13.20
CA GLY A 164 7.79 1.56 13.11
C GLY A 164 8.47 0.67 12.07
N ILE A 165 8.08 -0.61 12.01
CA ILE A 165 8.62 -1.56 11.03
C ILE A 165 8.13 -1.22 9.63
N LYS A 166 6.84 -0.93 9.48
CA LYS A 166 6.27 -0.52 8.19
C LYS A 166 6.96 0.72 7.63
N LEU A 167 7.29 1.70 8.49
CA LEU A 167 8.10 2.85 8.10
C LEU A 167 9.51 2.48 7.66
N LEU A 168 10.20 1.58 8.37
CA LEU A 168 11.52 1.11 7.97
C LEU A 168 11.47 0.42 6.60
N VAL A 169 10.48 -0.45 6.37
CA VAL A 169 10.27 -1.11 5.08
C VAL A 169 9.97 -0.08 3.98
N ASN A 170 9.10 0.90 4.25
CA ASN A 170 8.80 1.98 3.31
C ASN A 170 10.06 2.80 2.92
N LEU A 171 10.98 3.04 3.85
CA LEU A 171 12.26 3.68 3.53
C LEU A 171 13.14 2.80 2.62
N LEU A 172 13.13 1.49 2.82
CA LEU A 172 13.82 0.51 1.96
C LEU A 172 13.16 0.36 0.59
N ASP A 173 11.87 0.67 0.48
CA ASP A 173 11.11 0.63 -0.76
C ASP A 173 11.44 1.81 -1.69
N ILE A 174 11.97 2.93 -1.18
CA ILE A 174 12.34 4.10 -1.99
C ILE A 174 13.36 3.76 -3.10
N PRO A 175 14.47 3.03 -2.84
CA PRO A 175 15.34 2.51 -3.89
C PRO A 175 14.63 1.64 -4.94
N VAL A 176 13.74 0.75 -4.50
CA VAL A 176 13.00 -0.16 -5.38
C VAL A 176 12.05 0.62 -6.27
N PHE A 177 11.34 1.59 -5.70
CA PHE A 177 10.50 2.54 -6.42
C PHE A 177 11.29 3.29 -7.50
N TYR A 178 12.48 3.81 -7.17
CA TYR A 178 13.34 4.49 -8.15
C TYR A 178 13.70 3.57 -9.33
N LEU A 179 14.09 2.32 -9.05
CA LEU A 179 14.47 1.36 -10.08
C LEU A 179 13.30 0.99 -11.00
N ILE A 180 12.11 0.76 -10.46
CA ILE A 180 10.97 0.25 -11.23
C ILE A 180 10.18 1.39 -11.90
N ALA A 181 9.97 2.49 -11.19
CA ALA A 181 9.15 3.61 -11.66
C ALA A 181 9.96 4.56 -12.56
N ILE A 182 11.15 4.97 -12.13
CA ILE A 182 11.91 6.05 -12.80
C ILE A 182 12.87 5.50 -13.86
N LYS A 183 13.64 4.44 -13.55
CA LYS A 183 14.61 3.88 -14.52
C LYS A 183 13.91 3.26 -15.74
N THR A 184 12.81 2.54 -15.52
CA THR A 184 11.99 1.97 -16.62
C THR A 184 11.36 3.05 -17.49
N TYR A 185 10.96 4.19 -16.90
CA TYR A 185 10.42 5.33 -17.65
C TYR A 185 11.48 5.95 -18.59
N LYS A 186 12.70 6.17 -18.09
CA LYS A 186 13.81 6.68 -18.92
C LYS A 186 14.17 5.73 -20.08
N LYS A 187 14.09 4.41 -19.86
CA LYS A 187 14.34 3.41 -20.91
C LYS A 187 13.28 3.47 -22.02
N PHE A 188 12.00 3.64 -21.68
CA PHE A 188 10.93 3.80 -22.68
C PHE A 188 11.05 5.08 -23.50
N GLN A 189 11.53 6.17 -22.90
CA GLN A 189 11.76 7.42 -23.62
C GLN A 189 12.95 7.35 -24.59
N PHE A 190 13.93 6.50 -24.31
CA PHE A 190 15.10 6.28 -25.18
C PHE A 190 14.79 5.40 -26.40
N PHE A 191 13.85 4.45 -26.28
CA PHE A 191 13.39 3.60 -27.40
C PHE A 191 12.29 4.25 -28.27
N SER A 192 11.72 5.38 -27.83
CA SER A 192 10.72 6.15 -28.58
C SER A 192 11.32 7.36 -29.33
N LYS A 193 12.65 7.43 -29.40
CA LYS A 193 13.41 8.37 -30.24
C LYS A 193 14.13 7.58 -31.32
#